data_AF-A0A6H0UEL5-F1
#
_entry.id   AF-A0A6H0UEL5-F1
#
_cell.length_a   1.000
_cell.length_b   1.000
_cell.length_c   1.000
_cell.angle_alpha   90.00
_cell.angle_beta   90.00
_cell.angle_gamma   90.00
#
_symmetry.space_group_name_H-M   'P 1'
#
loop_
_entity.id
_entity.type
_entity.pdbx_description
1 polymer ?
#
loop_
_entity_poly.entity_id
_entity_poly.type
_entity_poly.pdbx_seq_one_letter_code
_entity_poly.pdbx_strand_id
1 'polypeptide(L)'
;MYNYLKADLYMANLMLDHIQLVKKTQGQKIDIDYLVFLEHIAYNLDDISEETKAAFPEVDWTSVDQFRTFITYEVQHFKLGDIIETVSPEILMLSHTLPLLRDKLMKRLEYTRKEYVKEN
;
A
#
# COMPACT_ATOMS: atom_id res chain seq x y z
N MET A 1 14.80 11.51 -10.26
CA MET A 1 14.47 11.79 -8.85
C MET A 1 12.98 12.02 -8.60
N TYR A 2 12.26 12.82 -9.40
CA TYR A 2 10.81 13.05 -9.17
C TYR A 2 9.89 11.85 -9.47
N ASN A 3 10.28 10.95 -10.38
CA ASN A 3 9.42 9.84 -10.83
C ASN A 3 9.26 8.73 -9.80
N TYR A 4 10.31 8.38 -9.04
CA TYR A 4 10.22 7.30 -8.05
C TYR A 4 9.33 7.68 -6.87
N LEU A 5 9.38 8.93 -6.39
CA LEU A 5 8.53 9.41 -5.29
C LEU A 5 7.03 9.31 -5.62
N LYS A 6 6.65 9.54 -6.88
CA LYS A 6 5.26 9.36 -7.32
C LYS A 6 4.86 7.90 -7.35
N ALA A 7 5.74 7.03 -7.86
CA ALA A 7 5.50 5.60 -7.93
C ALA A 7 5.36 5.01 -6.51
N ASP A 8 6.29 5.32 -5.62
CA ASP A 8 6.28 4.84 -4.23
C ASP A 8 5.08 5.37 -3.44
N LEU A 9 4.69 6.63 -3.67
CA LEU A 9 3.45 7.17 -3.09
C LEU A 9 2.22 6.42 -3.60
N TYR A 10 2.19 6.07 -4.88
CA TYR A 10 1.12 5.26 -5.45
C TYR A 10 1.08 3.86 -4.83
N MET A 11 2.23 3.21 -4.63
CA MET A 11 2.32 1.90 -3.95
C MET A 11 1.82 1.98 -2.50
N ALA A 12 2.22 3.01 -1.74
CA ALA A 12 1.74 3.24 -0.38
C ALA A 12 0.22 3.41 -0.34
N ASN A 13 -0.36 4.10 -1.32
CA ASN A 13 -1.81 4.27 -1.43
C ASN A 13 -2.53 2.97 -1.79
N LEU A 14 -2.02 2.18 -2.73
CA LEU A 14 -2.61 0.88 -3.07
C LEU A 14 -2.64 -0.08 -1.88
N MET A 15 -1.56 -0.13 -1.08
CA MET A 15 -1.54 -0.89 0.16
C MET A 15 -2.53 -0.36 1.20
N LEU A 16 -2.76 0.96 1.26
CA LEU A 16 -3.78 1.54 2.14
C LEU A 16 -5.20 1.23 1.67
N ASP A 17 -5.44 1.26 0.36
CA ASP A 17 -6.72 0.90 -0.25
C ASP A 17 -7.06 -0.57 0.05
N HIS A 18 -6.07 -1.46 0.03
CA HIS A 18 -6.23 -2.85 0.46
C HIS A 18 -6.69 -2.96 1.92
N ILE A 19 -6.02 -2.27 2.83
CA ILE A 19 -6.38 -2.27 4.26
C ILE A 19 -7.83 -1.79 4.44
N GLN A 20 -8.23 -0.75 3.71
CA GLN A 20 -9.61 -0.24 3.77
C GLN A 20 -10.61 -1.23 3.18
N LEU A 21 -10.27 -1.87 2.07
CA LEU A 21 -11.07 -2.90 1.42
C LEU A 21 -11.35 -4.07 2.38
N VAL A 22 -10.31 -4.62 3.01
CA VAL A 22 -10.44 -5.70 4.00
C VAL A 22 -11.28 -5.27 5.19
N LYS A 23 -11.01 -4.09 5.77
CA LYS A 23 -11.77 -3.58 6.94
C LYS A 23 -13.25 -3.38 6.62
N LYS A 24 -13.57 -2.93 5.41
CA LYS A 24 -14.96 -2.71 4.98
C LYS A 24 -15.72 -4.04 4.80
N THR A 25 -15.03 -5.07 4.34
CA THR A 25 -15.62 -6.38 4.02
C THR A 25 -15.54 -7.38 5.19
N GLN A 26 -14.80 -7.07 6.26
CA GLN A 26 -14.71 -7.93 7.44
C GLN A 26 -16.10 -8.30 7.99
N GLY A 27 -16.32 -9.60 8.22
CA GLY A 27 -17.60 -10.15 8.69
C GLY A 27 -18.72 -10.15 7.65
N GLN A 28 -18.45 -9.72 6.42
CA GLN A 28 -19.37 -9.78 5.28
C GLN A 28 -18.87 -10.80 4.25
N LYS A 29 -19.77 -11.21 3.36
CA LYS A 29 -19.39 -12.06 2.23
C LYS A 29 -18.65 -11.23 1.19
N ILE A 30 -17.53 -11.76 0.71
CA ILE A 30 -16.82 -11.23 -0.45
C ILE A 30 -17.75 -11.25 -1.65
N ASP A 31 -17.94 -10.09 -2.28
CA ASP A 31 -18.69 -9.91 -3.52
C ASP A 31 -17.74 -9.77 -4.72
N ILE A 32 -18.32 -9.61 -5.92
CA ILE A 32 -17.53 -9.48 -7.14
C ILE A 32 -16.71 -8.20 -7.16
N ASP A 33 -17.26 -7.12 -6.59
CA ASP A 33 -16.58 -5.82 -6.53
C ASP A 33 -15.31 -5.94 -5.69
N TYR A 34 -15.38 -6.60 -4.53
CA TYR A 34 -14.21 -6.86 -3.71
C TYR A 34 -13.11 -7.58 -4.48
N LEU A 35 -13.43 -8.66 -5.20
CA LEU A 35 -12.45 -9.44 -5.96
C LEU A 35 -11.80 -8.59 -7.06
N VAL A 36 -12.59 -7.82 -7.80
CA VAL A 36 -12.09 -6.92 -8.85
C VAL A 36 -11.17 -5.84 -8.27
N PHE A 37 -11.53 -5.26 -7.12
CA PHE A 37 -10.67 -4.28 -6.45
C PHE A 37 -9.37 -4.91 -5.92
N LEU A 38 -9.45 -6.10 -5.33
CA LEU A 38 -8.29 -6.83 -4.83
C LEU A 38 -7.32 -7.19 -5.98
N GLU A 39 -7.83 -7.68 -7.11
CA GLU A 39 -7.05 -7.93 -8.32
C GLU A 39 -6.39 -6.67 -8.86
N HIS A 40 -7.13 -5.55 -8.92
CA HIS A 40 -6.59 -4.26 -9.34
C HIS A 40 -5.42 -3.83 -8.47
N ILE A 41 -5.57 -3.92 -7.15
CA ILE A 41 -4.52 -3.55 -6.21
C ILE A 41 -3.29 -4.42 -6.42
N ALA A 42 -3.45 -5.74 -6.41
CA ALA A 42 -2.33 -6.67 -6.52
C ALA A 42 -1.60 -6.56 -7.86
N TYR A 43 -2.32 -6.39 -8.97
CA TYR A 43 -1.73 -6.26 -10.30
C TYR A 43 -0.84 -5.01 -10.44
N ASN A 44 -1.18 -3.94 -9.73
CA ASN A 44 -0.44 -2.67 -9.80
C ASN A 44 0.58 -2.52 -8.67
N LEU A 45 0.67 -3.48 -7.74
CA LEU A 45 1.61 -3.41 -6.63
C LEU A 45 3.01 -3.83 -7.08
N ASP A 46 3.99 -2.98 -6.81
CA ASP A 46 5.41 -3.17 -7.12
C ASP A 46 6.25 -2.85 -5.86
N ASP A 47 7.57 -3.06 -5.95
CA ASP A 47 8.52 -2.72 -4.91
C ASP A 47 8.57 -1.20 -4.65
N ILE A 48 8.67 -0.83 -3.37
CA ILE A 48 9.09 0.53 -3.00
C ILE A 48 10.57 0.70 -3.37
N SER A 49 10.92 1.83 -3.99
CA SER A 49 12.30 2.08 -4.43
C SER A 49 13.32 2.08 -3.28
N GLU A 50 14.55 1.66 -3.58
CA GLU A 50 15.66 1.68 -2.62
C GLU A 50 15.98 3.12 -2.16
N GLU A 51 15.76 4.13 -3.01
CA GLU A 51 15.90 5.55 -2.64
C GLU A 51 14.92 5.97 -1.54
N THR A 52 13.68 5.47 -1.59
CA THR A 52 12.70 5.71 -0.52
C THR A 52 13.06 4.91 0.74
N LYS A 53 13.48 3.64 0.60
CA LYS A 53 13.91 2.84 1.75
C LYS A 53 15.07 3.48 2.51
N ALA A 54 16.08 3.96 1.78
CA ALA A 54 17.22 4.68 2.34
C ALA A 54 16.83 6.02 2.98
N ALA A 55 15.81 6.70 2.45
CA ALA A 55 15.35 7.98 2.97
C ALA A 55 14.52 7.88 4.27
N PHE A 56 13.93 6.71 4.55
CA PHE A 56 13.13 6.46 5.74
C PHE A 56 13.55 5.15 6.43
N PRO A 57 14.76 5.09 7.02
CA PRO A 57 15.30 3.88 7.64
C PRO A 57 14.52 3.46 8.91
N GLU A 58 13.68 4.33 9.46
CA GLU A 58 12.82 4.04 10.61
C GLU A 58 11.58 3.19 10.25
N VAL A 59 11.28 3.01 8.96
CA VAL A 59 10.18 2.16 8.50
C VAL A 59 10.66 0.71 8.48
N ASP A 60 9.86 -0.19 9.04
CA ASP A 60 10.09 -1.63 8.91
C ASP A 60 9.70 -2.12 7.51
N TRP A 61 10.67 -2.05 6.59
CA TRP A 61 10.51 -2.45 5.19
C TRP A 61 10.26 -3.95 5.02
N THR A 62 10.75 -4.79 5.95
CA THR A 62 10.49 -6.24 5.90
C THR A 62 9.01 -6.52 6.02
N SER A 63 8.35 -5.84 6.97
CA SER A 63 6.90 -5.97 7.15
C SER A 63 6.10 -5.43 5.97
N VAL A 64 6.55 -4.33 5.34
CA VAL A 64 5.93 -3.78 4.13
C VAL A 64 6.00 -4.79 2.96
N ASP A 65 7.17 -5.40 2.75
CA ASP A 65 7.38 -6.38 1.67
C ASP A 65 6.57 -7.68 1.91
N GLN A 66 6.49 -8.13 3.17
CA GLN A 66 5.64 -9.26 3.56
C GLN A 66 4.17 -8.96 3.29
N PHE A 67 3.70 -7.74 3.58
CA PHE A 67 2.32 -7.36 3.34
C PHE A 67 1.97 -7.33 1.85
N ARG A 68 2.85 -6.82 0.99
CA ARG A 68 2.68 -6.96 -0.47
C ARG A 68 2.52 -8.41 -0.90
N THR A 69 3.36 -9.29 -0.36
CA THR A 69 3.29 -10.73 -0.67
C THR A 69 1.96 -11.33 -0.21
N PHE A 70 1.48 -10.91 0.96
CA PHE A 70 0.19 -11.30 1.50
C PHE A 70 -0.98 -10.86 0.62
N ILE A 71 -0.98 -9.62 0.10
CA ILE A 71 -2.00 -9.14 -0.85
C ILE A 71 -2.04 -10.04 -2.10
N THR A 72 -0.87 -10.40 -2.63
CA THR A 72 -0.76 -11.28 -3.81
C THR A 72 -1.29 -12.69 -3.51
N TYR A 73 -1.04 -13.19 -2.30
CA TYR A 73 -1.58 -14.46 -1.84
C TYR A 73 -3.11 -14.42 -1.76
N GLU A 74 -3.70 -13.36 -1.20
CA GLU A 74 -5.16 -13.24 -1.06
C GLU A 74 -5.90 -13.31 -2.40
N VAL A 75 -5.37 -12.67 -3.46
CA VAL A 75 -5.94 -12.76 -4.83
C VAL A 75 -6.10 -14.20 -5.29
N GLN A 76 -5.15 -15.06 -4.95
CA GLN A 76 -5.15 -16.46 -5.40
C GLN A 76 -6.07 -17.36 -4.57
N HIS A 77 -6.45 -16.92 -3.37
CA HIS A 77 -7.11 -17.78 -2.37
C HIS A 77 -8.54 -17.35 -2.03
N PHE A 78 -8.84 -16.06 -2.05
CA PHE A 78 -10.19 -15.57 -1.79
C PHE A 78 -11.12 -15.84 -2.97
N LYS A 79 -12.36 -16.21 -2.64
CA LYS A 79 -13.42 -16.55 -3.59
C LYS A 79 -14.70 -15.82 -3.26
N LEU A 80 -15.56 -15.72 -4.27
CA LEU A 80 -16.89 -15.13 -4.13
C LEU A 80 -17.68 -15.87 -3.04
N GLY A 81 -18.19 -15.12 -2.06
CA GLY A 81 -18.97 -15.66 -0.95
C GLY A 81 -18.17 -16.05 0.30
N ASP A 82 -16.84 -16.05 0.24
CA ASP A 82 -15.99 -16.24 1.41
C ASP A 82 -16.21 -15.12 2.44
N ILE A 83 -15.91 -15.39 3.71
CA ILE A 83 -16.05 -14.40 4.80
C ILE A 83 -14.69 -14.20 5.44
N ILE A 84 -14.27 -12.94 5.53
CA ILE A 84 -13.07 -12.55 6.28
C ILE A 84 -13.46 -12.40 7.74
N GLU A 85 -13.24 -13.44 8.55
CA GLU A 85 -13.58 -13.44 9.98
C GLU A 85 -12.58 -12.62 10.80
N THR A 86 -11.29 -12.79 10.52
CA THR A 86 -10.19 -12.14 11.24
C THR A 86 -9.31 -11.34 10.29
N VAL A 87 -8.80 -10.22 10.79
CA VAL A 87 -7.84 -9.38 10.08
C VAL A 87 -6.45 -9.77 10.55
N SER A 88 -5.51 -9.94 9.61
CA SER A 88 -4.15 -10.34 9.94
C SER A 88 -3.44 -9.27 10.80
N PRO A 89 -2.53 -9.67 11.71
CA PRO A 89 -1.74 -8.73 12.49
C PRO A 89 -0.97 -7.71 11.64
N GLU A 90 -0.52 -8.12 10.46
CA GLU A 90 0.19 -7.29 9.48
C GLU A 90 -0.68 -6.12 9.01
N ILE A 91 -1.96 -6.36 8.69
CA ILE A 91 -2.92 -5.30 8.32
C ILE A 91 -3.10 -4.32 9.48
N LEU A 92 -3.19 -4.81 10.71
CA LEU A 92 -3.37 -3.95 11.88
C LEU A 92 -2.14 -3.04 12.07
N MET A 93 -0.95 -3.62 12.09
CA MET A 93 0.30 -2.87 12.27
C MET A 93 0.51 -1.86 11.15
N LEU A 94 0.39 -2.28 9.88
CA LEU A 94 0.64 -1.41 8.74
C LEU A 94 -0.44 -0.36 8.54
N SER A 95 -1.64 -0.57 9.08
CA SER A 95 -2.68 0.48 9.08
C SER A 95 -2.28 1.73 9.89
N HIS A 96 -1.26 1.64 10.74
CA HIS A 96 -0.65 2.78 11.42
C HIS A 96 0.61 3.29 10.72
N THR A 97 1.43 2.40 10.15
CA THR A 97 2.71 2.77 9.51
C THR A 97 2.53 3.39 8.13
N LEU A 98 1.69 2.81 7.27
CA LEU A 98 1.51 3.25 5.88
C LEU A 98 0.96 4.68 5.75
N PRO A 99 0.01 5.16 6.58
CA PRO A 99 -0.43 6.55 6.53
C PRO A 99 0.72 7.53 6.80
N LEU A 100 1.59 7.21 7.75
CA LEU A 100 2.75 8.05 8.09
C LEU A 100 3.76 8.07 6.93
N LEU A 101 4.01 6.91 6.30
CA LEU A 101 4.86 6.82 5.11
C LEU A 101 4.28 7.65 3.95
N ARG A 102 2.98 7.51 3.66
CA ARG A 102 2.28 8.30 2.63
C ARG A 102 2.45 9.80 2.87
N ASP A 103 2.23 10.27 4.10
CA ASP A 103 2.33 11.69 4.43
C ASP A 103 3.77 12.21 4.29
N LYS A 104 4.78 11.41 4.66
CA LYS A 104 6.19 11.73 4.46
C LYS A 104 6.55 11.80 2.97
N LEU A 105 6.08 10.83 2.17
CA LEU A 105 6.29 10.80 0.72
C LEU A 105 5.63 12.01 0.03
N MET A 106 4.40 12.35 0.40
CA MET A 106 3.71 13.55 -0.10
C MET A 106 4.50 14.82 0.18
N LYS A 107 4.93 15.03 1.43
CA LYS A 107 5.73 16.21 1.81
C LYS A 107 7.03 16.29 1.01
N ARG A 108 7.72 15.16 0.83
CA ARG A 108 8.97 15.10 0.06
C ARG A 108 8.74 15.36 -1.43
N LEU A 109 7.64 14.86 -1.99
CA LEU A 109 7.23 15.12 -3.37
C LEU A 109 6.93 16.61 -3.59
N GLU A 110 6.21 17.26 -2.66
CA GLU A 110 5.93 18.70 -2.71
C GLU A 110 7.21 19.54 -2.59
N TYR A 111 8.11 19.18 -1.67
CA TYR A 111 9.40 19.85 -1.53
C TYR A 111 10.22 19.76 -2.83
N THR A 112 10.37 18.55 -3.37
CA THR A 112 11.12 18.31 -4.61
C THR A 112 10.52 19.08 -5.79
N ARG A 113 9.19 19.17 -5.87
CA ARG A 113 8.50 19.98 -6.90
C ARG A 113 8.81 21.47 -6.77
N LYS A 114 8.85 22.01 -5.55
CA LYS A 114 9.16 23.43 -5.31
C LYS A 114 10.61 23.77 -5.66
N GLU A 115 11.55 22.92 -5.30
CA GLU A 115 12.97 23.13 -5.63
C GLU A 115 13.22 23.04 -7.15
N TYR A 116 12.60 22.07 -7.84
CA TYR A 116 12.68 21.96 -9.31
C TYR A 116 12.18 23.22 -10.04
N VAL A 117 11.13 23.88 -9.52
CA VAL A 117 10.59 25.14 -10.08
C VAL A 117 11.47 26.35 -9.77
N LYS A 118 12.33 26.30 -8.75
CA LYS A 118 13.30 27.39 -8.48
C LYS A 118 14.55 27.29 -9.34
N GLU A 119 14.92 26.09 -9.77
CA GLU A 119 16.13 25.81 -10.55
C GLU A 119 15.92 25.91 -12.06
N ASN A 120 14.67 26.05 -12.55
CA ASN A 120 14.30 26.19 -13.96
C ASN A 120 13.42 27.42 -14.18
#